data_AF-A0A960EG38-F1
#
_entry.id   AF-A0A960EG38-F1
#
_cell.length_a   1.000
_cell.length_b   1.000
_cell.length_c   1.000
_cell.angle_alpha   90.00
_cell.angle_beta   90.00
_cell.angle_gamma   90.00
#
_symmetry.space_group_name_H-M   'P 1'
#
loop_
_entity.id
_entity.type
_entity.pdbx_description
1 polymer ?
#
loop_
_entity_poly.entity_id
_entity_poly.type
_entity_poly.pdbx_seq_one_letter_code
_entity_poly.pdbx_strand_id
1 'polypeptide(L)'
;HSWSSYLTETIELWGDDLEVVLASHHWPTWGREEGVRFLSMQRDMYAYLHDQTLRLMNQGWTGSEIAEQLETPPALAAEWHTHGYYGSVSHNVKAIYQRYLGWYDGNPAHLWPHPPVAAAERYVAAMGGADAAVAIARDAFDGGDYRWCIEVLNHVLFAQEDHPEARTLQADAFEQLAYGAENGTWRSEFLSAAHELRHGNFGTPTATASPSLQMALTADQLLGSIAIRIDGPRAWDTDITLAIELTDERTWLCELHNGVLVYRTVDEVPEGVTTFTLSKVVLLQTIGGVRTMAQAVEAGDATAVGDPGDLDRLMALVAPVDPDFAIVTP
;
A
#
# COMPACT_ATOMS: atom_id res chain seq x y z
N HIS A 1 -3.05 -12.15 15.91
CA HIS A 1 -3.86 -13.11 16.68
C HIS A 1 -4.89 -13.89 15.83
N SER A 2 -5.87 -13.24 15.18
CA SER A 2 -6.99 -13.95 14.53
C SER A 2 -6.63 -15.06 13.53
N TRP A 3 -5.54 -14.89 12.76
CA TRP A 3 -5.07 -15.92 11.83
C TRP A 3 -4.77 -17.25 12.53
N SER A 4 -4.02 -17.19 13.64
CA SER A 4 -3.74 -18.37 14.45
C SER A 4 -5.03 -18.98 14.99
N SER A 5 -5.99 -18.17 15.44
CA SER A 5 -7.27 -18.68 15.97
C SER A 5 -8.06 -19.45 14.92
N TYR A 6 -8.12 -18.99 13.68
CA TYR A 6 -8.79 -19.72 12.60
C TYR A 6 -8.09 -21.03 12.23
N LEU A 7 -6.77 -21.10 12.34
CA LEU A 7 -6.04 -22.36 12.16
C LEU A 7 -6.32 -23.34 13.30
N THR A 8 -6.44 -22.86 14.54
CA THR A 8 -6.91 -23.70 15.67
C THR A 8 -8.30 -24.25 15.40
N GLU A 9 -9.25 -23.39 15.04
CA GLU A 9 -10.64 -23.79 14.74
C GLU A 9 -10.69 -24.81 13.58
N THR A 10 -9.86 -24.61 12.55
CA THR A 10 -9.74 -25.55 11.42
C THR A 10 -9.30 -26.94 11.90
N ILE A 11 -8.31 -27.02 12.79
CA ILE A 11 -7.85 -28.28 13.36
C ILE A 11 -8.94 -28.92 14.24
N GLU A 12 -9.65 -28.13 15.04
CA GLU A 12 -10.72 -28.62 15.92
C GLU A 12 -11.92 -29.17 15.13
N LEU A 13 -12.32 -28.50 14.05
CA LEU A 13 -13.48 -28.92 13.26
C LEU A 13 -13.20 -30.13 12.38
N TRP A 14 -11.98 -30.28 11.86
CA TRP A 14 -11.69 -31.24 10.78
C TRP A 14 -10.50 -32.16 11.03
N GLY A 15 -9.70 -31.96 12.08
CA GLY A 15 -8.44 -32.68 12.30
C GLY A 15 -8.58 -34.19 12.53
N ASP A 16 -9.74 -34.66 13.00
CA ASP A 16 -10.00 -36.10 13.22
C ASP A 16 -10.26 -36.87 11.93
N ASP A 17 -10.90 -36.23 10.94
CA ASP A 17 -11.23 -36.82 9.64
C ASP A 17 -10.34 -36.30 8.49
N LEU A 18 -9.26 -35.58 8.82
CA LEU A 18 -8.37 -34.97 7.82
C LEU A 18 -7.58 -36.03 7.04
N GLU A 19 -7.71 -36.02 5.71
CA GLU A 19 -6.91 -36.88 4.81
C GLU A 19 -5.88 -36.09 4.00
N VAL A 20 -6.18 -34.85 3.61
CA VAL A 20 -5.31 -34.01 2.79
C VAL A 20 -5.59 -32.52 3.04
N VAL A 21 -4.53 -31.71 3.09
CA VAL A 21 -4.61 -30.24 3.09
C VAL A 21 -4.26 -29.71 1.71
N LEU A 22 -5.14 -28.87 1.17
CA LEU A 22 -4.98 -28.16 -0.10
C LEU A 22 -5.16 -26.65 0.12
N ALA A 23 -4.45 -25.83 -0.64
CA ALA A 23 -4.58 -24.38 -0.60
C ALA A 23 -4.54 -23.80 -2.02
N SER A 24 -4.93 -22.53 -2.16
CA SER A 24 -4.89 -21.82 -3.45
C SER A 24 -3.47 -21.61 -4.00
N HIS A 25 -2.44 -21.83 -3.17
CA HIS A 25 -1.03 -21.72 -3.53
C HIS A 25 -0.23 -22.91 -2.99
N HIS A 26 0.89 -23.20 -3.66
CA HIS A 26 1.81 -24.32 -3.36
C HIS A 26 1.19 -25.72 -3.56
N TRP A 27 1.81 -26.74 -2.95
CA TRP A 27 1.47 -28.15 -3.13
C TRP A 27 0.77 -28.72 -1.87
N PRO A 28 0.07 -29.86 -1.99
CA PRO A 28 -0.71 -30.45 -0.90
C PRO A 28 0.15 -31.10 0.20
N THR A 29 -0.47 -31.33 1.37
CA THR A 29 0.06 -32.16 2.46
C THR A 29 -0.89 -33.34 2.71
N TRP A 30 -0.40 -34.57 2.58
CA TRP A 30 -1.22 -35.78 2.71
C TRP A 30 -1.04 -36.48 4.05
N GLY A 31 -2.13 -37.10 4.52
CA GLY A 31 -2.18 -37.86 5.77
C GLY A 31 -2.55 -36.99 6.97
N ARG A 32 -3.34 -37.57 7.88
CA ARG A 32 -3.89 -36.87 9.04
C ARG A 32 -2.81 -36.25 9.92
N GLU A 33 -1.80 -37.04 10.28
CA GLU A 33 -0.72 -36.62 11.19
C GLU A 33 0.07 -35.43 10.61
N GLU A 34 0.55 -35.55 9.36
CA GLU A 34 1.29 -34.48 8.70
C GLU A 34 0.42 -33.25 8.43
N GLY A 35 -0.85 -33.42 8.06
CA GLY A 35 -1.77 -32.31 7.84
C GLY A 35 -2.05 -31.52 9.13
N VAL A 36 -2.33 -32.21 10.24
CA VAL A 36 -2.52 -31.57 11.55
C VAL A 36 -1.23 -30.90 12.03
N ARG A 37 -0.07 -31.55 11.84
CA ARG A 37 1.24 -30.98 12.18
C ARG A 37 1.52 -29.71 11.38
N PHE A 38 1.31 -29.74 10.06
CA PHE A 38 1.45 -28.59 9.18
C PHE A 38 0.59 -27.40 9.65
N LEU A 39 -0.71 -27.62 9.89
CA LEU A 39 -1.61 -26.58 10.36
C LEU A 39 -1.22 -26.05 11.75
N SER A 40 -0.77 -26.94 12.64
CA SER A 40 -0.32 -26.57 14.00
C SER A 40 0.94 -25.71 13.97
N MET A 41 1.93 -26.05 13.15
CA MET A 41 3.15 -25.27 13.01
C MET A 41 2.87 -23.89 12.38
N GLN A 42 1.96 -23.81 11.40
CA GLN A 42 1.50 -22.52 10.86
C GLN A 42 0.81 -21.68 11.95
N ARG A 43 -0.12 -22.27 12.70
CA ARG A 43 -0.81 -21.63 13.84
C ARG A 43 0.22 -21.05 14.81
N ASP A 44 1.17 -21.88 15.22
CA ASP A 44 2.16 -21.53 16.24
C ASP A 44 3.10 -20.43 15.74
N MET A 45 3.48 -20.43 14.46
CA MET A 45 4.27 -19.34 13.86
C MET A 45 3.53 -17.99 13.93
N TYR A 46 2.28 -17.93 13.51
CA TYR A 46 1.50 -16.68 13.57
C TYR A 46 1.24 -16.22 15.01
N ALA A 47 0.98 -17.15 15.93
CA ALA A 47 0.82 -16.84 17.35
C ALA A 47 2.14 -16.32 17.94
N TYR A 48 3.25 -16.98 17.65
CA TYR A 48 4.57 -16.63 18.18
C TYR A 48 5.01 -15.24 17.72
N LEU A 49 4.96 -14.95 16.41
CA LEU A 49 5.30 -13.63 15.88
C LEU A 49 4.46 -12.54 16.55
N HIS A 50 3.15 -12.77 16.72
CA HIS A 50 2.26 -11.83 17.38
C HIS A 50 2.63 -11.63 18.87
N ASP A 51 2.60 -12.70 19.66
CA ASP A 51 2.69 -12.61 21.11
C ASP A 51 4.08 -12.19 21.57
N GLN A 52 5.14 -12.65 20.90
CA GLN A 52 6.50 -12.24 21.23
C GLN A 52 6.79 -10.80 20.83
N THR A 53 6.20 -10.31 19.73
CA THR A 53 6.27 -8.87 19.42
C THR A 53 5.60 -8.06 20.52
N LEU A 54 4.38 -8.42 20.94
CA LEU A 54 3.68 -7.71 22.03
C LEU A 54 4.43 -7.79 23.36
N ARG A 55 5.01 -8.94 23.69
CA ARG A 55 5.85 -9.09 24.89
C ARG A 55 7.04 -8.13 24.85
N LEU A 56 7.72 -8.01 23.72
CA LEU A 56 8.87 -7.10 23.57
C LEU A 56 8.44 -5.63 23.51
N MET A 57 7.30 -5.30 22.91
CA MET A 57 6.71 -3.96 23.02
C MET A 57 6.47 -3.56 24.48
N ASN A 58 5.90 -4.48 25.28
CA ASN A 58 5.69 -4.26 26.72
C ASN A 58 6.99 -4.10 27.51
N GLN A 59 8.13 -4.46 26.92
CA GLN A 59 9.47 -4.28 27.50
C GLN A 59 10.16 -3.00 26.97
N GLY A 60 9.47 -2.20 26.15
CA GLY A 60 9.96 -0.91 25.65
C GLY A 60 10.71 -0.98 24.33
N TRP A 61 10.75 -2.14 23.67
CA TRP A 61 11.40 -2.27 22.37
C TRP A 61 10.53 -1.69 21.24
N THR A 62 11.18 -1.03 20.30
CA THR A 62 10.55 -0.50 19.07
C THR A 62 10.39 -1.60 18.02
N GLY A 63 9.49 -1.41 17.05
CA GLY A 63 9.25 -2.42 16.02
C GLY A 63 10.49 -2.78 15.19
N SER A 64 11.40 -1.81 14.99
CA SER A 64 12.67 -2.03 14.29
C SER A 64 13.62 -2.93 15.09
N GLU A 65 13.80 -2.66 16.39
CA GLU A 65 14.67 -3.44 17.26
C GLU A 65 14.13 -4.87 17.46
N ILE A 66 12.81 -5.02 17.62
CA ILE A 66 12.18 -6.36 17.73
C ILE A 66 12.47 -7.18 16.47
N ALA A 67 12.37 -6.57 15.28
CA ALA A 67 12.58 -7.26 14.01
C ALA A 67 14.03 -7.76 13.81
N GLU A 68 15.01 -7.15 14.49
CA GLU A 68 16.42 -7.58 14.42
C GLU A 68 16.76 -8.69 15.43
N GLN A 69 16.05 -8.78 16.56
CA GLN A 69 16.40 -9.69 17.65
C GLN A 69 15.42 -10.85 17.85
N LEU A 70 14.23 -10.81 17.24
CA LEU A 70 13.24 -11.85 17.43
C LEU A 70 13.69 -13.14 16.74
N GLU A 71 14.08 -14.11 17.55
CA GLU A 71 14.45 -15.45 17.10
C GLU A 71 13.20 -16.33 16.95
N THR A 72 13.08 -17.02 15.82
CA THR A 72 12.02 -18.01 15.64
C THR A 72 12.37 -19.32 16.34
N PRO A 73 11.41 -20.01 16.99
CA PRO A 73 11.67 -21.29 17.64
C PRO A 73 12.34 -22.30 16.70
N PRO A 74 13.36 -23.05 17.14
CA PRO A 74 14.09 -23.98 16.26
C PRO A 74 13.19 -25.02 15.56
N ALA A 75 12.12 -25.47 16.23
CA ALA A 75 11.15 -26.39 15.66
C ALA A 75 10.35 -25.78 14.49
N LEU A 76 10.08 -24.48 14.53
CA LEU A 76 9.44 -23.78 13.42
C LEU A 76 10.48 -23.50 12.33
N ALA A 77 11.65 -22.97 12.69
CA ALA A 77 12.74 -22.65 11.76
C ALA A 77 13.27 -23.87 10.97
N ALA A 78 13.04 -25.09 11.43
CA ALA A 78 13.40 -26.31 10.71
C ALA A 78 12.40 -26.69 9.60
N GLU A 79 11.21 -26.08 9.58
CA GLU A 79 10.11 -26.43 8.68
C GLU A 79 10.01 -25.43 7.54
N TRP A 80 10.33 -25.88 6.31
CA TRP A 80 10.34 -25.08 5.09
C TRP A 80 9.11 -24.19 4.89
N HIS A 81 7.92 -24.70 5.22
CA HIS A 81 6.67 -23.96 5.01
C HIS A 81 6.45 -22.81 5.99
N THR A 82 7.30 -22.64 7.00
CA THR A 82 7.27 -21.51 7.94
C THR A 82 8.31 -20.44 7.62
N HIS A 83 9.15 -20.67 6.60
CA HIS A 83 10.16 -19.70 6.15
C HIS A 83 9.52 -18.50 5.47
N GLY A 84 10.27 -17.39 5.47
CA GLY A 84 9.82 -16.11 4.99
C GLY A 84 9.89 -15.92 3.48
N TYR A 85 9.34 -16.84 2.67
CA TYR A 85 9.41 -16.73 1.20
C TYR A 85 8.53 -15.62 0.60
N TYR A 86 7.41 -15.31 1.26
CA TYR A 86 6.46 -14.29 0.81
C TYR A 86 6.31 -13.19 1.86
N GLY A 87 5.81 -13.53 3.05
CA GLY A 87 6.01 -12.69 4.23
C GLY A 87 7.44 -12.87 4.78
N SER A 88 7.89 -11.99 5.69
CA SER A 88 9.14 -12.17 6.43
C SER A 88 8.91 -11.93 7.92
N VAL A 89 9.71 -12.56 8.78
CA VAL A 89 9.69 -12.28 10.22
C VAL A 89 9.88 -10.78 10.45
N SER A 90 10.86 -10.16 9.80
CA SER A 90 11.20 -8.75 9.99
C SER A 90 10.05 -7.79 9.68
N HIS A 91 9.48 -7.81 8.48
CA HIS A 91 8.39 -6.88 8.14
C HIS A 91 7.06 -7.24 8.82
N ASN A 92 6.80 -8.52 9.12
CA ASN A 92 5.59 -8.91 9.85
C ASN A 92 5.61 -8.41 11.29
N VAL A 93 6.76 -8.49 11.96
CA VAL A 93 6.98 -7.93 13.31
C VAL A 93 6.76 -6.42 13.31
N LYS A 94 7.34 -5.70 12.35
CA LYS A 94 7.13 -4.25 12.18
C LYS A 94 5.66 -3.92 11.94
N ALA A 95 4.95 -4.72 11.15
CA ALA A 95 3.51 -4.55 10.91
C ALA A 95 2.66 -4.83 12.16
N ILE A 96 3.02 -5.84 12.96
CA ILE A 96 2.37 -6.09 14.26
C ILE A 96 2.59 -4.90 15.20
N TYR A 97 3.80 -4.34 15.26
CA TYR A 97 4.07 -3.12 16.01
C TYR A 97 3.18 -1.96 15.56
N GLN A 98 3.16 -1.67 14.25
CA GLN A 98 2.33 -0.60 13.70
C GLN A 98 0.84 -0.79 13.97
N ARG A 99 0.35 -2.04 13.96
CA ARG A 99 -1.05 -2.33 14.30
C ARG A 99 -1.41 -1.92 15.72
N TYR A 100 -0.50 -2.04 16.68
CA TYR A 100 -0.79 -1.81 18.10
C TYR A 100 -0.37 -0.43 18.61
N LEU A 101 0.77 0.09 18.15
CA LEU A 101 1.33 1.37 18.61
C LEU A 101 1.38 2.45 17.52
N GLY A 102 1.08 2.09 16.27
CA GLY A 102 1.16 3.02 15.14
C GLY A 102 2.60 3.23 14.66
N TRP A 103 2.81 4.35 13.97
CA TRP A 103 4.09 4.68 13.33
C TRP A 103 5.14 5.24 14.29
N TYR A 104 4.71 5.85 15.39
CA TYR A 104 5.57 6.60 16.31
C TYR A 104 6.19 5.66 17.35
N ASP A 105 7.51 5.68 17.46
CA ASP A 105 8.28 4.78 18.32
C ASP A 105 8.39 5.23 19.79
N GLY A 106 7.84 6.40 20.12
CA GLY A 106 7.87 6.99 21.45
C GLY A 106 9.01 7.99 21.68
N ASN A 107 9.99 8.08 20.79
CA ASN A 107 11.10 9.03 20.91
C ASN A 107 10.77 10.38 20.25
N PRO A 108 10.72 11.50 21.01
CA PRO A 108 10.34 12.81 20.46
C PRO A 108 11.24 13.32 19.32
N ALA A 109 12.47 12.80 19.19
CA ALA A 109 13.35 13.10 18.06
C ALA A 109 12.75 12.65 16.70
N HIS A 110 11.86 11.65 16.73
CA HIS A 110 11.21 11.08 15.54
C HIS A 110 9.76 11.56 15.38
N LEU A 111 9.28 12.48 16.24
CA LEU A 111 7.90 12.95 16.19
C LEU A 111 7.63 13.90 15.02
N TRP A 112 8.58 14.79 14.71
CA TRP A 112 8.46 15.76 13.63
C TRP A 112 9.76 15.88 12.82
N PRO A 113 10.18 14.80 12.15
CA PRO A 113 11.38 14.82 11.33
C PRO A 113 11.19 15.71 10.10
N HIS A 114 12.31 16.20 9.55
CA HIS A 114 12.28 16.79 8.22
C HIS A 114 11.83 15.74 7.17
N PRO A 115 11.12 16.16 6.10
CA PRO A 115 10.89 15.29 4.96
C PRO A 115 12.20 14.79 4.34
N PRO A 116 12.18 13.66 3.59
CA PRO A 116 13.39 12.99 3.11
C PRO A 116 14.41 13.89 2.41
N VAL A 117 14.00 14.73 1.45
CA VAL A 117 14.89 15.65 0.72
C VAL A 117 15.55 16.66 1.67
N ALA A 118 14.76 17.32 2.53
CA ALA A 118 15.30 18.31 3.47
C ALA A 118 16.24 17.68 4.52
N ALA A 119 15.97 16.45 4.97
CA ALA A 119 16.85 15.71 5.85
C ALA A 119 18.16 15.31 5.13
N ALA A 120 18.05 14.80 3.91
CA ALA A 120 19.15 14.35 3.07
C ALA A 120 20.20 15.45 2.85
N GLU A 121 19.78 16.67 2.47
CA GLU A 121 20.68 17.82 2.31
C GLU A 121 21.54 18.08 3.55
N ARG A 122 20.95 17.93 4.75
CA ARG A 122 21.64 18.17 6.04
C ARG A 122 22.57 17.03 6.40
N TYR A 123 22.17 15.79 6.20
CA TYR A 123 23.02 14.62 6.44
C TYR A 123 24.24 14.64 5.52
N VAL A 124 24.04 14.91 4.23
CA VAL A 124 25.14 15.04 3.26
C VAL A 124 26.10 16.16 3.65
N ALA A 125 25.59 17.34 4.03
CA ALA A 125 26.44 18.43 4.53
C ALA A 125 27.22 18.04 5.79
N ALA A 126 26.59 17.32 6.73
CA ALA A 126 27.23 16.85 7.95
C ALA A 126 28.31 15.78 7.70
N MET A 127 28.15 14.97 6.65
CA MET A 127 29.15 13.98 6.21
C MET A 127 30.31 14.59 5.42
N GLY A 128 30.31 15.90 5.18
CA GLY A 128 31.37 16.60 4.44
C GLY A 128 31.12 16.73 2.94
N GLY A 129 29.88 16.55 2.49
CA GLY A 129 29.47 16.64 1.09
C GLY A 129 29.17 15.27 0.46
N ALA A 130 28.61 15.29 -0.76
CA ALA A 130 28.14 14.08 -1.44
C ALA A 130 29.29 13.08 -1.71
N ASP A 131 30.41 13.54 -2.25
CA ASP A 131 31.57 12.68 -2.51
C ASP A 131 32.12 12.03 -1.24
N ALA A 132 32.13 12.75 -0.11
CA ALA A 132 32.57 12.22 1.18
C ALA A 132 31.59 11.16 1.72
N ALA A 133 30.29 11.40 1.59
CA ALA A 133 29.26 10.41 1.94
C ALA A 133 29.35 9.15 1.05
N VAL A 134 29.60 9.31 -0.25
CA VAL A 134 29.82 8.18 -1.17
C VAL A 134 31.06 7.39 -0.80
N ALA A 135 32.15 8.05 -0.38
CA ALA A 135 33.33 7.35 0.13
C ALA A 135 33.02 6.52 1.39
N ILE A 136 32.24 7.05 2.33
CA ILE A 136 31.76 6.31 3.52
C ILE A 136 30.93 5.08 3.08
N ALA A 137 30.02 5.25 2.12
CA ALA A 137 29.20 4.17 1.61
C ALA A 137 30.03 3.11 0.86
N ARG A 138 31.09 3.52 0.15
CA ARG A 138 32.02 2.61 -0.53
C ARG A 138 32.74 1.72 0.49
N ASP A 139 33.24 2.31 1.57
CA ASP A 139 33.87 1.55 2.65
C ASP A 139 32.88 0.54 3.28
N ALA A 140 31.61 0.95 3.46
CA ALA A 140 30.55 0.05 3.94
C ALA A 140 30.27 -1.10 2.95
N PHE A 141 30.20 -0.80 1.65
CA PHE A 141 30.01 -1.79 0.59
C PHE A 141 31.15 -2.81 0.56
N ASP A 142 32.40 -2.34 0.55
CA ASP A 142 33.60 -3.19 0.51
C ASP A 142 33.73 -4.05 1.79
N GLY A 143 33.20 -3.56 2.91
CA GLY A 143 33.07 -4.30 4.17
C GLY A 143 31.89 -5.26 4.25
N GLY A 144 31.00 -5.27 3.25
CA GLY A 144 29.79 -6.10 3.21
C GLY A 144 28.61 -5.57 4.04
N ASP A 145 28.68 -4.36 4.58
CA ASP A 145 27.58 -3.69 5.28
C ASP A 145 26.67 -2.96 4.28
N TYR A 146 25.98 -3.76 3.47
CA TYR A 146 25.12 -3.24 2.41
C TYR A 146 23.92 -2.46 2.94
N ARG A 147 23.45 -2.77 4.16
CA ARG A 147 22.32 -2.07 4.79
C ARG A 147 22.71 -0.63 5.14
N TRP A 148 23.88 -0.44 5.75
CA TRP A 148 24.42 0.90 6.00
C TRP A 148 24.76 1.64 4.70
N CYS A 149 25.34 0.93 3.72
CA CYS A 149 25.65 1.49 2.41
C CYS A 149 24.42 2.14 1.75
N ILE A 150 23.29 1.42 1.66
CA ILE A 150 22.08 1.98 1.04
C ILE A 150 21.46 3.11 1.86
N GLU A 151 21.61 3.12 3.19
CA GLU A 151 21.09 4.19 4.05
C GLU A 151 21.82 5.51 3.77
N VAL A 152 23.17 5.47 3.72
CA VAL A 152 24.00 6.63 3.41
C VAL A 152 23.74 7.14 2.00
N LEU A 153 23.72 6.24 1.01
CA LEU A 153 23.54 6.61 -0.39
C LEU A 153 22.14 7.16 -0.68
N ASN A 154 21.12 6.68 0.03
CA ASN A 154 19.79 7.24 -0.08
C ASN A 154 19.78 8.72 0.29
N HIS A 155 20.53 9.15 1.31
CA HIS A 155 20.69 10.58 1.60
C HIS A 155 21.42 11.33 0.49
N VAL A 156 22.40 10.71 -0.19
CA VAL A 156 23.06 11.35 -1.34
C VAL A 156 22.05 11.53 -2.48
N LEU A 157 21.30 10.49 -2.85
CA LEU A 157 20.35 10.56 -3.97
C LEU A 157 19.14 11.45 -3.69
N PHE A 158 18.69 11.55 -2.44
CA PHE A 158 17.60 12.47 -2.09
C PHE A 158 18.05 13.94 -2.01
N ALA A 159 19.35 14.21 -1.88
CA ALA A 159 19.90 15.57 -1.96
C ALA A 159 20.39 15.93 -3.37
N GLN A 160 20.87 14.94 -4.12
CA GLN A 160 21.45 15.08 -5.45
C GLN A 160 21.15 13.81 -6.27
N GLU A 161 19.96 13.78 -6.86
CA GLU A 161 19.40 12.63 -7.60
C GLU A 161 20.30 12.11 -8.72
N ASP A 162 21.02 13.01 -9.39
CA ASP A 162 21.83 12.72 -10.57
C ASP A 162 23.28 12.34 -10.25
N HIS A 163 23.65 12.17 -8.97
CA HIS A 163 25.02 11.85 -8.56
C HIS A 163 25.45 10.47 -9.11
N PRO A 164 26.37 10.41 -10.10
CA PRO A 164 26.56 9.21 -10.93
C PRO A 164 27.11 8.02 -10.14
N GLU A 165 28.06 8.27 -9.24
CA GLU A 165 28.66 7.20 -8.43
C GLU A 165 27.68 6.66 -7.39
N ALA A 166 26.90 7.52 -6.73
CA ALA A 166 25.91 7.13 -5.74
C ALA A 166 24.82 6.25 -6.36
N ARG A 167 24.31 6.62 -7.55
CA ARG A 167 23.31 5.82 -8.28
C ARG A 167 23.84 4.42 -8.59
N THR A 168 25.08 4.36 -9.08
CA THR A 168 25.72 3.09 -9.45
C THR A 168 25.94 2.21 -8.22
N LEU A 169 26.56 2.77 -7.16
CA LEU A 169 26.88 2.01 -5.94
C LEU A 169 25.62 1.57 -5.19
N GLN A 170 24.57 2.41 -5.14
CA GLN A 170 23.34 2.02 -4.45
C GLN A 170 22.61 0.90 -5.21
N ALA A 171 22.62 0.93 -6.55
CA ALA A 171 22.12 -0.19 -7.35
C ALA A 171 22.90 -1.48 -7.09
N ASP A 172 24.23 -1.41 -7.02
CA ASP A 172 25.08 -2.57 -6.70
C ASP A 172 24.77 -3.12 -5.29
N ALA A 173 24.58 -2.24 -4.30
CA ALA A 173 24.25 -2.62 -2.92
C ALA A 173 22.86 -3.27 -2.82
N PHE A 174 21.86 -2.75 -3.54
CA PHE A 174 20.55 -3.39 -3.64
C PHE A 174 20.65 -4.78 -4.27
N GLU A 175 21.46 -4.99 -5.30
CA GLU A 175 21.66 -6.34 -5.86
C GLU A 175 22.26 -7.32 -4.85
N GLN A 176 23.25 -6.89 -4.06
CA GLN A 176 23.82 -7.74 -3.00
C GLN A 176 22.77 -8.13 -1.96
N LEU A 177 21.95 -7.17 -1.51
CA LEU A 177 20.83 -7.44 -0.60
C LEU A 177 19.81 -8.40 -1.22
N ALA A 178 19.49 -8.23 -2.51
CA ALA A 178 18.60 -9.13 -3.23
C ALA A 178 19.14 -10.55 -3.37
N TYR A 179 20.46 -10.71 -3.50
CA TYR A 179 21.11 -12.02 -3.58
C TYR A 179 21.13 -12.73 -2.23
N GLY A 180 21.21 -11.97 -1.12
CA GLY A 180 21.10 -12.50 0.24
C GLY A 180 19.65 -12.72 0.73
N ALA A 181 18.64 -12.22 0.02
CA ALA A 181 17.24 -12.30 0.44
C ALA A 181 16.62 -13.68 0.17
N GLU A 182 16.21 -14.38 1.23
CA GLU A 182 15.34 -15.56 1.12
C GLU A 182 13.91 -15.17 0.68
N ASN A 183 13.46 -13.98 1.08
CA ASN A 183 12.13 -13.47 0.76
C ASN A 183 12.03 -13.01 -0.70
N GLY A 184 11.10 -13.60 -1.46
CA GLY A 184 10.92 -13.32 -2.88
C GLY A 184 10.41 -11.90 -3.17
N THR A 185 9.61 -11.32 -2.26
CA THR A 185 9.11 -9.94 -2.44
C THR A 185 10.23 -8.93 -2.23
N TRP A 186 11.06 -9.10 -1.19
CA TRP A 186 12.24 -8.25 -0.94
C TRP A 186 13.27 -8.36 -2.04
N ARG A 187 13.55 -9.58 -2.52
CA ARG A 187 14.42 -9.78 -3.68
C ARG A 187 13.93 -8.98 -4.87
N SER A 188 12.62 -9.04 -5.15
CA SER A 188 12.03 -8.32 -6.28
C SER A 188 12.11 -6.80 -6.09
N GLU A 189 11.80 -6.30 -4.89
CA GLU A 189 11.87 -4.88 -4.54
C GLU A 189 13.27 -4.31 -4.74
N PHE A 190 14.30 -4.96 -4.18
CA PHE A 190 15.68 -4.52 -4.33
C PHE A 190 16.16 -4.57 -5.80
N LEU A 191 15.81 -5.60 -6.56
CA LEU A 191 16.20 -5.68 -7.98
C LEU A 191 15.48 -4.64 -8.84
N SER A 192 14.21 -4.35 -8.55
CA SER A 192 13.47 -3.27 -9.20
C SER A 192 14.09 -1.90 -8.90
N ALA A 193 14.42 -1.63 -7.64
CA ALA A 193 15.12 -0.41 -7.23
C ALA A 193 16.48 -0.24 -7.93
N ALA A 194 17.28 -1.32 -7.99
CA ALA A 194 18.54 -1.33 -8.73
C ALA A 194 18.34 -1.07 -10.23
N HIS A 195 17.27 -1.62 -10.81
CA HIS A 195 16.92 -1.37 -12.21
C HIS A 195 16.56 0.09 -12.46
N GLU A 196 15.71 0.69 -11.62
CA GLU A 196 15.31 2.11 -11.75
C GLU A 196 16.50 3.06 -11.65
N LEU A 197 17.42 2.80 -10.72
CA LEU A 197 18.61 3.63 -10.58
C LEU A 197 19.51 3.60 -11.82
N ARG A 198 19.60 2.45 -12.50
CA ARG A 198 20.45 2.26 -13.69
C ARG A 198 19.79 2.62 -15.02
N HIS A 199 18.49 2.39 -15.15
CA HIS A 199 17.78 2.45 -16.44
C HIS A 199 16.57 3.37 -16.45
N GLY A 200 16.17 3.91 -15.29
CA GLY A 200 14.96 4.71 -15.12
C GLY A 200 13.72 3.86 -14.81
N ASN A 201 12.60 4.57 -14.56
CA ASN A 201 11.32 3.94 -14.24
C ASN A 201 10.88 3.00 -15.38
N PHE A 202 10.52 1.76 -15.05
CA PHE A 202 10.03 0.76 -16.00
C PHE A 202 8.49 0.67 -16.07
N GLY A 203 7.82 1.61 -15.40
CA GLY A 203 6.37 1.81 -15.36
C GLY A 203 5.63 0.79 -14.52
N THR A 204 4.33 1.03 -14.33
CA THR A 204 3.44 0.04 -13.70
C THR A 204 3.02 -1.03 -14.73
N PRO A 205 3.42 -2.32 -14.56
CA PRO A 205 3.17 -3.36 -15.55
C PRO A 205 1.69 -3.81 -15.66
N THR A 206 0.82 -3.30 -14.78
CA THR A 206 -0.59 -3.72 -14.68
C THR A 206 -1.54 -2.54 -14.84
N ALA A 207 -2.40 -2.57 -15.85
CA ALA A 207 -3.52 -1.64 -15.97
C ALA A 207 -4.68 -2.12 -15.07
N THR A 208 -5.08 -1.30 -14.10
CA THR A 208 -6.17 -1.59 -13.13
C THR A 208 -7.58 -1.53 -13.73
N ALA A 209 -7.71 -1.24 -15.02
CA ALA A 209 -8.98 -0.91 -15.67
C ALA A 209 -9.61 -2.10 -16.43
N SER A 210 -9.78 -3.26 -15.80
CA SER A 210 -10.64 -4.30 -16.40
C SER A 210 -12.10 -3.82 -16.38
N PRO A 211 -12.84 -3.84 -17.51
CA PRO A 211 -14.26 -3.49 -17.52
C PRO A 211 -15.10 -4.33 -16.54
N SER A 212 -14.74 -5.60 -16.34
CA SER A 212 -15.44 -6.46 -15.37
C SER A 212 -15.24 -6.03 -13.92
N LEU A 213 -14.05 -5.52 -13.58
CA LEU A 213 -13.76 -5.01 -12.25
C LEU A 213 -14.48 -3.68 -11.99
N GLN A 214 -14.47 -2.78 -12.99
CA GLN A 214 -15.21 -1.51 -12.90
C GLN A 214 -16.71 -1.72 -12.70
N MET A 215 -17.30 -2.68 -13.42
CA MET A 215 -18.71 -3.04 -13.26
C MET A 215 -19.05 -3.64 -11.89
N ALA A 216 -18.07 -4.31 -11.25
CA ALA A 216 -18.24 -4.90 -9.92
C ALA A 216 -18.18 -3.88 -8.78
N LEU A 217 -17.59 -2.69 -8.99
CA LEU A 217 -17.51 -1.64 -7.98
C LEU A 217 -18.91 -1.16 -7.60
N THR A 218 -19.24 -1.06 -6.31
CA THR A 218 -20.52 -0.49 -5.87
C THR A 218 -20.56 1.03 -6.13
N ALA A 219 -21.75 1.64 -6.17
CA ALA A 219 -21.87 3.09 -6.26
C ALA A 219 -21.10 3.82 -5.15
N ASP A 220 -21.13 3.27 -3.93
CA ASP A 220 -20.36 3.75 -2.78
C ASP A 220 -18.84 3.77 -3.06
N GLN A 221 -18.29 2.70 -3.61
CA GLN A 221 -16.87 2.62 -3.97
C GLN A 221 -16.50 3.59 -5.09
N LEU A 222 -17.40 3.80 -6.05
CA LEU A 222 -17.20 4.76 -7.14
C LEU A 222 -17.15 6.20 -6.64
N LEU A 223 -18.14 6.60 -5.84
CA LEU A 223 -18.17 7.93 -5.23
C LEU A 223 -17.00 8.13 -4.27
N GLY A 224 -16.64 7.10 -3.50
CA GLY A 224 -15.44 7.11 -2.67
C GLY A 224 -14.16 7.33 -3.47
N SER A 225 -14.03 6.69 -4.64
CA SER A 225 -12.87 6.87 -5.52
C SER A 225 -12.74 8.29 -6.09
N ILE A 226 -13.87 9.00 -6.29
CA ILE A 226 -13.87 10.42 -6.65
C ILE A 226 -13.47 11.25 -5.43
N ALA A 227 -14.11 11.00 -4.29
CA ALA A 227 -13.96 11.80 -3.08
C ALA A 227 -12.50 11.85 -2.62
N ILE A 228 -11.78 10.72 -2.62
CA ILE A 228 -10.35 10.68 -2.22
C ILE A 228 -9.42 11.41 -3.20
N ARG A 229 -9.89 11.67 -4.42
CA ARG A 229 -9.11 12.32 -5.48
C ARG A 229 -9.43 13.80 -5.64
N ILE A 230 -10.34 14.37 -4.85
CA ILE A 230 -10.60 15.81 -4.88
C ILE A 230 -9.32 16.56 -4.49
N ASP A 231 -8.90 17.48 -5.35
CA ASP A 231 -7.87 18.46 -5.04
C ASP A 231 -8.46 19.49 -4.07
N GLY A 232 -8.30 19.21 -2.77
CA GLY A 232 -8.84 20.03 -1.69
C GLY A 232 -8.48 21.51 -1.81
N PRO A 233 -7.20 21.89 -1.98
CA PRO A 233 -6.81 23.29 -2.18
C PRO A 233 -7.48 23.99 -3.37
N ARG A 234 -7.75 23.30 -4.48
CA ARG A 234 -8.50 23.88 -5.60
C ARG A 234 -10.01 23.95 -5.35
N ALA A 235 -10.53 23.09 -4.48
CA ALA A 235 -11.95 22.91 -4.24
C ALA A 235 -12.49 23.63 -2.98
N TRP A 236 -11.62 24.17 -2.11
CA TRP A 236 -12.02 24.64 -0.77
C TRP A 236 -12.97 25.85 -0.72
N ASP A 237 -13.04 26.63 -1.80
CA ASP A 237 -13.92 27.80 -1.97
C ASP A 237 -15.13 27.47 -2.87
N THR A 238 -15.30 26.20 -3.24
CA THR A 238 -16.36 25.75 -4.15
C THR A 238 -17.39 24.93 -3.40
N ASP A 239 -18.66 25.33 -3.56
CA ASP A 239 -19.81 24.62 -3.04
C ASP A 239 -20.58 23.97 -4.20
N ILE A 240 -20.71 22.64 -4.17
CA ILE A 240 -21.52 21.89 -5.14
C ILE A 240 -22.40 20.91 -4.38
N THR A 241 -23.69 20.91 -4.68
CA THR A 241 -24.62 19.88 -4.21
C THR A 241 -25.33 19.28 -5.41
N LEU A 242 -25.18 17.97 -5.60
CA LEU A 242 -25.85 17.24 -6.66
C LEU A 242 -26.38 15.90 -6.14
N ALA A 243 -27.44 15.40 -6.77
CA ALA A 243 -28.01 14.10 -6.50
C ALA A 243 -27.82 13.16 -7.71
N ILE A 244 -27.55 11.90 -7.44
CA ILE A 244 -27.42 10.82 -8.41
C ILE A 244 -28.48 9.78 -8.05
N GLU A 245 -29.56 9.76 -8.81
CA GLU A 245 -30.61 8.76 -8.74
C GLU A 245 -30.25 7.59 -9.66
N LEU A 246 -29.76 6.51 -9.07
CA LEU A 246 -29.46 5.31 -9.83
C LEU A 246 -30.74 4.53 -10.13
N THR A 247 -31.07 4.34 -11.41
CA THR A 247 -32.30 3.66 -11.85
C THR A 247 -32.41 2.21 -11.35
N ASP A 248 -31.27 1.62 -11.03
CA ASP A 248 -31.08 0.24 -10.58
C ASP A 248 -30.75 0.14 -9.08
N GLU A 249 -30.61 1.26 -8.36
CA GLU A 249 -30.18 1.29 -6.95
C GLU A 249 -30.83 2.44 -6.14
N ARG A 250 -30.09 3.00 -5.17
CA ARG A 250 -30.51 4.07 -4.28
C ARG A 250 -30.14 5.44 -4.84
N THR A 251 -30.75 6.48 -4.30
CA THR A 251 -30.38 7.87 -4.55
C THR A 251 -29.23 8.31 -3.65
N TRP A 252 -28.22 8.92 -4.26
CA TRP A 252 -27.04 9.45 -3.58
C TRP A 252 -27.03 10.97 -3.63
N LEU A 253 -26.90 11.63 -2.48
CA LEU A 253 -26.65 13.06 -2.39
C LEU A 253 -25.15 13.29 -2.17
N CYS A 254 -24.54 14.08 -3.05
CA CYS A 254 -23.13 14.41 -3.05
C CYS A 254 -22.96 15.91 -2.77
N GLU A 255 -22.16 16.25 -1.78
CA GLU A 255 -21.95 17.59 -1.27
C GLU A 255 -20.44 17.87 -1.21
N LEU A 256 -19.97 18.77 -2.07
CA LEU A 256 -18.61 19.29 -2.01
C LEU A 256 -18.62 20.61 -1.25
N HIS A 257 -17.93 20.63 -0.11
CA HIS A 257 -17.71 21.84 0.68
C HIS A 257 -16.35 21.76 1.37
N ASN A 258 -15.67 22.91 1.56
CA ASN A 258 -14.36 22.99 2.21
C ASN A 258 -13.31 22.03 1.61
N GLY A 259 -13.41 21.74 0.30
CA GLY A 259 -12.47 20.88 -0.42
C GLY A 259 -12.67 19.39 -0.16
N VAL A 260 -13.81 19.00 0.42
CA VAL A 260 -14.16 17.61 0.73
C VAL A 260 -15.49 17.25 0.07
N LEU A 261 -15.50 16.15 -0.67
CA LEU A 261 -16.73 15.57 -1.19
C LEU A 261 -17.28 14.55 -0.18
N VAL A 262 -18.44 14.87 0.41
CA VAL A 262 -19.21 13.96 1.24
C VAL A 262 -20.36 13.40 0.41
N TYR A 263 -20.67 12.12 0.59
CA TYR A 263 -21.80 11.49 -0.08
C TYR A 263 -22.55 10.57 0.86
N ARG A 264 -23.88 10.51 0.70
CA ARG A 264 -24.76 9.64 1.49
C ARG A 264 -25.97 9.22 0.66
N THR A 265 -26.60 8.13 1.06
CA THR A 265 -27.92 7.76 0.51
C THR A 265 -29.01 8.62 1.13
N VAL A 266 -30.01 9.02 0.32
CA VAL A 266 -31.19 9.77 0.77
C VAL A 266 -32.46 9.14 0.21
N ASP A 267 -33.57 9.27 0.94
CA ASP A 267 -34.89 8.82 0.47
C ASP A 267 -35.54 9.83 -0.49
N GLU A 268 -35.31 11.12 -0.25
CA GLU A 268 -35.80 12.23 -1.06
C GLU A 268 -34.67 13.23 -1.33
N VAL A 269 -34.59 13.73 -2.57
CA VAL A 269 -33.62 14.76 -2.95
C VAL A 269 -34.10 16.14 -2.46
N PRO A 270 -33.23 16.94 -1.81
CA PRO A 270 -33.59 18.29 -1.39
C PRO A 270 -33.99 19.19 -2.57
N GLU A 271 -34.89 20.14 -2.33
CA GLU A 271 -35.34 21.08 -3.34
C GLU A 271 -34.18 21.95 -3.86
N GLY A 272 -34.14 22.18 -5.18
CA GLY A 272 -33.14 23.03 -5.82
C GLY A 272 -31.77 22.37 -6.05
N VAL A 273 -31.61 21.09 -5.68
CA VAL A 273 -30.41 20.29 -6.00
C VAL A 273 -30.46 19.83 -7.44
N THR A 274 -29.32 19.90 -8.13
CA THR A 274 -29.20 19.29 -9.45
C THR A 274 -29.24 17.77 -9.33
N THR A 275 -30.22 17.14 -9.98
CA THR A 275 -30.44 15.69 -9.92
C THR A 275 -30.17 15.06 -11.28
N PHE A 276 -29.31 14.04 -11.28
CA PHE A 276 -29.07 13.17 -12.43
C PHE A 276 -29.75 11.82 -12.19
N THR A 277 -30.62 11.40 -13.08
CA THR A 277 -31.23 10.05 -13.06
C THR A 277 -30.62 9.21 -14.19
N LEU A 278 -29.98 8.10 -13.85
CA LEU A 278 -29.22 7.28 -14.79
C LEU A 278 -28.94 5.88 -14.24
N SER A 279 -28.52 4.95 -15.09
CA SER A 279 -28.01 3.66 -14.61
C SER A 279 -26.58 3.78 -14.09
N LYS A 280 -26.17 2.85 -13.23
CA LYS A 280 -24.79 2.74 -12.76
C LYS A 280 -23.77 2.63 -13.90
N VAL A 281 -24.12 1.98 -15.00
CA VAL A 281 -23.25 1.84 -16.18
C VAL A 281 -22.99 3.20 -16.82
N VAL A 282 -24.01 4.05 -16.92
CA VAL A 282 -23.86 5.41 -17.46
C VAL A 282 -23.03 6.26 -16.51
N LEU A 283 -23.19 6.09 -15.20
CA LEU A 283 -22.37 6.77 -14.21
C LEU A 283 -20.89 6.37 -14.34
N LEU A 284 -20.61 5.07 -14.47
CA LEU A 284 -19.25 4.57 -14.71
C LEU A 284 -18.60 5.15 -15.96
N GLN A 285 -19.35 5.21 -17.07
CA GLN A 285 -18.86 5.78 -18.33
C GLN A 285 -18.56 7.28 -18.20
N THR A 286 -19.35 8.01 -17.42
CA THR A 286 -19.17 9.45 -17.24
C THR A 286 -18.00 9.77 -16.31
N ILE A 287 -17.91 9.10 -15.16
CA ILE A 287 -16.78 9.23 -14.23
C ILE A 287 -15.47 8.76 -14.88
N GLY A 288 -15.52 7.68 -15.66
CA GLY A 288 -14.38 7.11 -16.38
C GLY A 288 -13.93 7.91 -17.59
N GLY A 289 -14.61 9.02 -17.92
CA GLY A 289 -14.25 9.89 -19.05
C GLY A 289 -14.53 9.31 -20.44
N VAL A 290 -15.33 8.24 -20.53
CA VAL A 290 -15.76 7.65 -21.82
C VAL A 290 -16.68 8.61 -22.58
N ARG A 291 -17.50 9.35 -21.84
CA ARG A 291 -18.37 10.44 -22.34
C ARG A 291 -18.69 11.43 -21.23
N THR A 292 -19.12 12.63 -21.58
CA THR A 292 -19.63 13.63 -20.63
C THR A 292 -21.06 13.31 -20.19
N MET A 293 -21.50 13.88 -19.07
CA MET A 293 -22.90 13.75 -18.64
C MET A 293 -23.87 14.41 -19.63
N ALA A 294 -23.48 15.54 -20.21
CA ALA A 294 -24.25 16.20 -21.27
C ALA A 294 -24.49 15.28 -22.47
N GLN A 295 -23.46 14.54 -22.92
CA GLN A 295 -23.60 13.55 -24.00
C GLN A 295 -24.51 12.38 -23.62
N ALA A 296 -24.50 11.93 -22.35
CA ALA A 296 -25.41 10.90 -21.88
C ALA A 296 -26.88 11.38 -21.88
N VAL A 297 -27.11 12.64 -21.49
CA VAL A 297 -28.43 13.27 -21.52
C VAL A 297 -28.93 13.47 -22.96
N GLU A 298 -28.09 13.95 -23.87
CA GLU A 298 -28.44 14.13 -25.29
C GLU A 298 -28.79 12.79 -25.97
N ALA A 299 -28.09 11.72 -25.60
CA ALA A 299 -28.38 10.36 -26.09
C ALA A 299 -29.65 9.74 -25.49
N GLY A 300 -30.22 10.32 -24.43
CA GLY A 300 -31.37 9.77 -23.71
C GLY A 300 -31.03 8.65 -22.73
N ASP A 301 -29.74 8.46 -22.40
CA ASP A 301 -29.27 7.44 -21.45
C ASP A 301 -29.28 7.94 -19.99
N ALA A 302 -29.41 9.26 -19.79
CA ALA A 302 -29.55 9.91 -18.50
C ALA A 302 -30.56 11.08 -18.61
N THR A 303 -31.12 11.51 -17.49
CA THR A 303 -31.89 12.75 -17.39
C THR A 303 -31.28 13.66 -16.32
N ALA A 304 -31.32 14.97 -16.52
CA ALA A 304 -30.85 15.95 -15.55
C ALA A 304 -31.94 16.98 -15.26
N VAL A 305 -32.19 17.25 -13.98
CA VAL A 305 -33.01 18.35 -13.48
C VAL A 305 -32.08 19.30 -12.73
N GLY A 306 -31.98 20.56 -13.16
CA GLY A 306 -30.98 21.51 -12.63
C GLY A 306 -29.91 21.84 -13.67
N ASP A 307 -28.69 22.16 -13.23
CA ASP A 307 -27.57 22.48 -14.12
C ASP A 307 -26.71 21.24 -14.41
N PRO A 308 -26.78 20.64 -15.62
CA PRO A 308 -25.99 19.45 -15.93
C PRO A 308 -24.47 19.67 -15.86
N GLY A 309 -24.00 20.92 -15.87
CA GLY A 309 -22.60 21.27 -15.68
C GLY A 309 -22.06 21.10 -14.25
N ASP A 310 -22.91 20.88 -13.24
CA ASP A 310 -22.47 20.66 -11.85
C ASP A 310 -21.54 19.44 -11.73
N LEU A 311 -21.84 18.34 -12.43
CA LEU A 311 -20.99 17.15 -12.40
C LEU A 311 -19.66 17.40 -13.09
N ASP A 312 -19.65 18.10 -14.23
CA ASP A 312 -18.40 18.44 -14.93
C ASP A 312 -17.53 19.39 -14.08
N ARG A 313 -18.15 20.34 -13.37
CA ARG A 313 -17.47 21.22 -12.40
C ARG A 313 -16.85 20.44 -11.25
N LEU A 314 -17.56 19.45 -10.70
CA LEU A 314 -17.02 18.54 -9.69
C LEU A 314 -15.84 17.73 -10.25
N MET A 315 -15.99 17.12 -11.43
CA MET A 315 -14.95 16.29 -12.04
C MET A 315 -13.70 17.09 -12.42
N ALA A 316 -13.82 18.38 -12.72
CA ALA A 316 -12.69 19.28 -12.96
C ALA A 316 -11.80 19.51 -11.72
N LEU A 317 -12.29 19.20 -10.52
CA LEU A 317 -11.58 19.27 -9.24
C LEU A 317 -10.94 17.94 -8.84
N VAL A 318 -11.14 16.87 -9.61
CA VAL A 318 -10.53 15.57 -9.37
C VAL A 318 -9.10 15.56 -9.89
N ALA A 319 -8.13 15.30 -9.02
CA ALA A 319 -6.72 15.22 -9.37
C ALA A 319 -6.42 14.00 -10.26
N PRO A 320 -5.48 14.11 -11.21
CA PRO A 320 -4.98 12.98 -11.96
C PRO A 320 -4.21 12.01 -11.05
N VAL A 321 -4.10 10.75 -11.47
CA VAL A 321 -3.24 9.76 -10.82
C VAL A 321 -2.02 9.56 -11.71
N ASP A 322 -0.83 9.72 -11.13
CA ASP A 322 0.41 9.31 -11.77
C ASP A 322 0.70 7.85 -11.37
N PRO A 323 0.65 6.88 -12.30
CA PRO A 323 0.99 5.49 -12.01
C PRO A 323 2.51 5.24 -12.00
N ASP A 324 3.31 6.22 -12.42
CA ASP A 324 4.75 6.08 -12.65
C ASP A 324 5.56 7.04 -11.75
N PHE A 325 5.03 7.36 -10.57
CA PHE A 325 5.71 8.21 -9.60
C PHE A 325 7.06 7.59 -9.16
N ALA A 326 8.06 8.44 -8.91
CA ALA A 326 9.37 8.02 -8.44
C ALA A 326 9.32 7.44 -7.02
N ILE A 327 10.14 6.41 -6.76
CA ILE A 327 10.21 5.71 -5.47
C ILE A 327 11.60 5.86 -4.86
N VAL A 328 12.65 5.52 -5.61
CA VAL A 328 14.04 5.48 -5.11
C VAL A 328 14.80 6.80 -5.25
N THR A 329 14.12 7.84 -5.76
CA THR A 329 14.60 9.20 -5.93
C THR A 329 13.47 10.19 -5.63
N PRO A 330 13.77 11.48 -5.35
CA PRO A 330 12.76 12.51 -5.07
C PRO A 330 11.73 12.76 -6.16
#